data_AF-W2RDE6-F1
#
_entry.id   AF-W2RDE6-F1
#
_cell.length_a   1.000
_cell.length_b   1.000
_cell.length_c   1.000
_cell.angle_alpha   90.00
_cell.angle_beta   90.00
_cell.angle_gamma   90.00
#
_symmetry.space_group_name_H-M   'P 1'
#
loop_
_entity.id
_entity.type
_entity.pdbx_description
1 polymer ?
#
loop_
_entity_poly.entity_id
_entity_poly.type
_entity_poly.pdbx_seq_one_letter_code
_entity_poly.pdbx_strand_id
1 'polypeptide(L)'
;MHQSPEFKPLSMPVPSAPASDDTLLSDILAFVDTFPADSEQLLNENNDTSNAKPGIELLDDDGNSAAVTPQSKEERKREANRLKDRNKYLRKKERIPKLQAEVQQLTKILEDYERGQALQKQQGGTSLALQNEKEQQLINLSQEKNELLVENAQLRKQFHRATALATNLQQMLNNEHKLYLANSSYFLVLKPLTPLDCRRELRRSLDVIMPSYGVVKSMNRAREICGWNEKRLTERSDFHNWKSKLIRGKSARFVFNQTWEVFLDPFRTEKLFAPIMNVRCRLVQRVDDDNVLFCYDHAASRVLSEKTDIPSASTMALVTRVFTGTGHLIITRGLRRGSVEVQDLLRSGATDRRREIWLETLTWYVSLIDSA
;
A
#
# COMPACT_ATOMS: atom_id res chain seq x y z
N MET A 1 -57.50 -32.55 -29.65
CA MET A 1 -57.00 -33.57 -28.71
C MET A 1 -55.70 -34.14 -29.28
N HIS A 2 -54.56 -33.61 -28.84
CA HIS A 2 -53.25 -34.20 -29.10
C HIS A 2 -52.48 -34.18 -27.78
N GLN A 3 -52.20 -35.37 -27.25
CA GLN A 3 -51.47 -35.60 -26.02
C GLN A 3 -49.97 -35.41 -26.28
N SER A 4 -49.36 -34.54 -25.48
CA SER A 4 -47.91 -34.41 -25.35
C SER A 4 -47.34 -35.60 -24.58
N PRO A 5 -46.19 -36.18 -24.96
CA PRO A 5 -45.55 -37.21 -24.15
C PRO A 5 -44.78 -36.57 -22.98
N GLU A 6 -45.10 -37.02 -21.77
CA GLU A 6 -44.42 -36.70 -20.52
C GLU A 6 -42.98 -37.25 -20.54
N PHE A 7 -41.99 -36.38 -20.37
CA PHE A 7 -40.62 -36.78 -20.09
C PHE A 7 -40.46 -37.05 -18.58
N LYS A 8 -40.24 -38.33 -18.22
CA LYS A 8 -39.78 -38.74 -16.89
C LYS A 8 -38.41 -38.11 -16.57
N PRO A 9 -38.18 -37.60 -15.35
CA PRO A 9 -36.85 -37.18 -14.95
C PRO A 9 -35.98 -38.41 -14.69
N LEU A 10 -34.88 -38.53 -15.45
CA LEU A 10 -33.79 -39.47 -15.19
C LEU A 10 -33.11 -39.05 -13.88
N SER A 11 -33.39 -39.82 -12.83
CA SER A 11 -32.59 -39.89 -11.61
C SER A 11 -31.16 -40.28 -12.00
N MET A 12 -30.26 -39.29 -11.99
CA MET A 12 -28.82 -39.51 -12.11
C MET A 12 -28.27 -39.78 -10.70
N PRO A 13 -27.43 -40.82 -10.52
CA PRO A 13 -26.84 -41.12 -9.23
C PRO A 13 -25.89 -39.98 -8.82
N VAL A 14 -26.08 -39.49 -7.60
CA VAL A 14 -25.17 -38.59 -6.89
C VAL A 14 -23.76 -39.18 -6.96
N PRO A 15 -22.75 -38.48 -7.51
CA PRO A 15 -21.38 -38.94 -7.39
C PRO A 15 -20.95 -38.71 -5.94
N SER A 16 -20.93 -39.77 -5.16
CA SER A 16 -20.26 -39.81 -3.85
C SER A 16 -18.78 -39.45 -4.05
N ALA A 17 -18.40 -38.24 -3.62
CA ALA A 17 -17.01 -37.82 -3.50
C ALA A 17 -16.34 -38.50 -2.28
N PRO A 18 -15.00 -38.57 -2.24
CA PRO A 18 -14.28 -39.51 -1.38
C PRO A 18 -14.15 -38.96 0.04
N ALA A 19 -14.62 -39.75 1.02
CA ALA A 19 -14.61 -39.41 2.44
C ALA A 19 -13.20 -39.10 3.03
N SER A 20 -12.11 -39.42 2.33
CA SER A 20 -10.73 -39.27 2.83
C SER A 20 -10.22 -37.82 2.85
N ASP A 21 -10.62 -36.99 1.88
CA ASP A 21 -10.13 -35.60 1.81
C ASP A 21 -10.78 -34.73 2.90
N ASP A 22 -12.04 -35.00 3.22
CA ASP A 22 -12.77 -34.31 4.30
C ASP A 22 -12.17 -34.65 5.68
N THR A 23 -11.68 -35.88 5.88
CA THR A 23 -11.06 -36.28 7.15
C THR A 23 -9.76 -35.51 7.39
N LEU A 24 -8.86 -35.45 6.40
CA LEU A 24 -7.61 -34.69 6.49
C LEU A 24 -7.84 -33.20 6.75
N LEU A 25 -8.88 -32.64 6.14
CA LEU A 25 -9.20 -31.23 6.27
C LEU A 25 -9.83 -30.90 7.64
N SER A 26 -10.69 -31.79 8.15
CA SER A 26 -11.18 -31.74 9.53
C SER A 26 -10.06 -31.88 10.55
N ASP A 27 -9.09 -32.78 10.31
CA ASP A 27 -7.93 -32.97 11.18
C ASP A 27 -7.04 -31.73 11.22
N ILE A 28 -6.82 -31.07 10.08
CA ILE A 28 -6.08 -29.79 10.03
C ILE A 28 -6.76 -28.75 10.89
N LEU A 29 -8.07 -28.56 10.72
CA LEU A 29 -8.80 -27.49 11.39
C LEU A 29 -8.99 -27.77 12.89
N ALA A 30 -9.23 -29.02 13.27
CA ALA A 30 -9.19 -29.45 14.67
C ALA A 30 -7.79 -29.24 15.28
N PHE A 31 -6.73 -29.45 14.50
CA PHE A 31 -5.38 -29.14 14.94
C PHE A 31 -5.16 -27.63 15.13
N VAL A 32 -5.67 -26.76 14.25
CA VAL A 32 -5.53 -25.31 14.40
C VAL A 32 -6.29 -24.80 15.64
N ASP A 33 -7.39 -25.44 16.03
CA ASP A 33 -8.21 -25.04 17.18
C ASP A 33 -7.46 -25.14 18.52
N THR A 34 -6.55 -26.10 18.62
CA THR A 34 -5.69 -26.28 19.80
C THR A 34 -4.53 -25.27 19.91
N PHE A 35 -4.54 -24.17 19.15
CA PHE A 35 -3.61 -23.06 19.35
C PHE A 35 -4.05 -22.22 20.55
N PRO A 36 -3.23 -22.12 21.61
CA PRO A 36 -3.64 -21.39 22.80
C PRO A 36 -3.86 -19.91 22.48
N ALA A 37 -5.06 -19.42 22.80
CA ALA A 37 -5.39 -18.00 22.86
C ALA A 37 -4.90 -17.41 24.20
N ASP A 38 -3.61 -17.57 24.50
CA ASP A 38 -3.03 -17.06 25.75
C ASP A 38 -2.78 -15.55 25.61
N SER A 39 -3.86 -14.78 25.73
CA SER A 39 -3.80 -13.34 25.97
C SER A 39 -4.27 -12.97 27.39
N GLU A 40 -4.87 -13.90 28.15
CA GLU A 40 -5.47 -13.58 29.46
C GLU A 40 -4.63 -14.05 30.68
N GLN A 41 -3.61 -14.89 30.50
CA GLN A 41 -2.78 -15.38 31.62
C GLN A 41 -1.64 -14.44 32.05
N LEU A 42 -1.34 -13.37 31.31
CA LEU A 42 -0.25 -12.45 31.66
C LEU A 42 -0.62 -11.35 32.68
N LEU A 43 -1.83 -11.37 33.25
CA LEU A 43 -2.28 -10.35 34.21
C LEU A 43 -2.30 -10.81 35.68
N ASN A 44 -2.05 -12.08 35.98
CA ASN A 44 -2.26 -12.64 37.33
C ASN A 44 -1.00 -13.13 38.08
N GLU A 45 0.21 -13.01 37.53
CA GLU A 45 1.44 -13.52 38.20
C GLU A 45 2.25 -12.47 38.98
N ASN A 46 1.70 -11.28 39.25
CA ASN A 46 2.40 -10.23 40.01
C ASN A 46 1.88 -10.02 41.44
N ASN A 47 1.65 -11.11 42.18
CA ASN A 47 1.62 -11.03 43.64
C ASN A 47 2.43 -12.20 44.21
N ASP A 48 3.30 -11.87 45.15
CA ASP A 48 4.15 -12.73 45.99
C ASP A 48 5.50 -13.15 45.38
N THR A 49 6.54 -12.33 45.59
CA THR A 49 7.56 -12.62 46.62
C THR A 49 8.66 -11.55 46.69
N SER A 50 9.06 -11.28 47.92
CA SER A 50 9.99 -10.25 48.37
C SER A 50 11.43 -10.78 48.52
N ASN A 51 12.38 -9.84 48.44
CA ASN A 51 13.76 -9.84 48.94
C ASN A 51 14.83 -10.77 48.31
N ALA A 52 15.69 -10.18 47.47
CA ALA A 52 17.15 -10.16 47.67
C ALA A 52 17.85 -9.17 46.70
N LYS A 53 18.59 -8.20 47.26
CA LYS A 53 19.74 -7.47 46.68
C LYS A 53 20.96 -7.82 47.58
N PRO A 54 22.25 -7.62 47.20
CA PRO A 54 22.82 -6.63 46.24
C PRO A 54 23.80 -7.28 45.24
N GLY A 55 24.45 -6.65 44.25
CA GLY A 55 24.59 -5.29 43.74
C GLY A 55 25.68 -5.32 42.65
N ILE A 56 25.66 -4.36 41.73
CA ILE A 56 26.79 -3.62 41.12
C ILE A 56 26.25 -2.89 39.88
N GLU A 57 26.55 -1.59 39.87
CA GLU A 57 26.09 -0.51 38.99
C GLU A 57 26.52 -0.66 37.53
N LEU A 58 25.78 -0.02 36.62
CA LEU A 58 26.32 0.81 35.53
C LEU A 58 25.17 1.56 34.80
N LEU A 59 25.07 2.86 35.13
CA LEU A 59 24.78 4.04 34.27
C LEU A 59 23.54 4.09 33.35
N ASP A 60 22.59 4.95 33.77
CA ASP A 60 21.77 5.94 33.04
C ASP A 60 21.42 5.75 31.53
N ASP A 61 20.12 5.66 31.22
CA ASP A 61 19.44 6.52 30.22
C ASP A 61 17.91 6.47 30.43
N ASP A 62 17.36 7.54 31.00
CA ASP A 62 15.94 7.70 31.32
C ASP A 62 15.15 8.06 30.04
N GLY A 63 14.46 7.07 29.47
CA GLY A 63 13.69 7.20 28.22
C GLY A 63 12.26 6.69 28.33
N ASN A 64 11.47 7.33 29.19
CA ASN A 64 10.06 7.03 29.48
C ASN A 64 9.17 7.10 28.22
N SER A 65 8.89 5.97 27.56
CA SER A 65 7.97 5.87 26.42
C SER A 65 6.54 5.60 26.90
N ALA A 66 5.90 6.61 27.49
CA ALA A 66 4.49 6.57 27.85
C ALA A 66 3.58 6.62 26.60
N ALA A 67 2.56 5.77 26.60
CA ALA A 67 1.52 5.64 25.58
C ALA A 67 0.90 6.99 25.19
N VAL A 68 0.98 7.34 23.91
CA VAL A 68 0.45 8.60 23.36
C VAL A 68 -1.06 8.50 23.22
N THR A 69 -1.80 9.01 24.20
CA THR A 69 -3.25 9.23 24.15
C THR A 69 -3.63 10.25 23.06
N PRO A 70 -4.87 10.23 22.54
CA PRO A 70 -5.34 11.19 21.53
C PRO A 70 -5.16 12.66 21.94
N GLN A 71 -5.27 12.95 23.25
CA GLN A 71 -5.02 14.27 23.84
C GLN A 71 -3.57 14.74 23.66
N SER A 72 -2.59 13.84 23.76
CA SER A 72 -1.16 14.14 23.56
C SER A 72 -0.84 14.55 22.12
N LYS A 73 -1.54 13.99 21.11
CA LYS A 73 -1.36 14.42 19.70
C LYS A 73 -1.93 15.81 19.44
N GLU A 74 -3.03 16.17 20.09
CA GLU A 74 -3.62 17.50 19.99
C GLU A 74 -2.78 18.57 20.68
N GLU A 75 -2.23 18.27 21.85
CA GLU A 75 -1.29 19.14 22.56
C GLU A 75 -0.02 19.38 21.74
N ARG A 76 0.57 18.34 21.15
CA ARG A 76 1.71 18.48 20.24
C ARG A 76 1.40 19.36 19.02
N LYS A 77 0.18 19.28 18.47
CA LYS A 77 -0.26 20.17 17.38
C LYS A 77 -0.39 21.62 17.84
N ARG A 78 -0.91 21.86 19.04
CA ARG A 78 -1.00 23.22 19.63
C ARG A 78 0.38 23.80 19.90
N GLU A 79 1.32 23.00 20.42
CA GLU A 79 2.71 23.41 20.64
C GLU A 79 3.44 23.69 19.33
N ALA A 80 3.25 22.86 18.30
CA ALA A 80 3.81 23.10 16.97
C ALA A 80 3.28 24.40 16.35
N ASN A 81 1.99 24.72 16.54
CA ASN A 81 1.42 26.00 16.10
C ASN A 81 2.02 27.19 16.88
N ARG A 82 2.17 27.08 18.21
CA ARG A 82 2.84 28.11 19.02
C ARG A 82 4.28 28.35 18.56
N LEU A 83 5.01 27.29 18.22
CA LEU A 83 6.38 27.39 17.72
C LEU A 83 6.43 28.04 16.33
N LYS A 84 5.47 27.72 15.45
CA LYS A 84 5.34 28.33 14.12
C LYS A 84 5.07 29.83 14.22
N ASP A 85 4.20 30.26 15.13
CA ASP A 85 3.90 31.68 15.35
C ASP A 85 5.09 32.42 15.97
N ARG A 86 5.79 31.80 16.91
CA ARG A 86 7.05 32.32 17.46
C ARG A 86 8.10 32.51 16.37
N ASN A 87 8.29 31.52 15.49
CA ASN A 87 9.23 31.61 14.38
C ASN A 87 8.81 32.67 13.35
N LYS A 88 7.51 32.83 13.09
CA LYS A 88 6.99 33.90 12.22
C LYS A 88 7.26 35.28 12.82
N TYR A 89 7.08 35.44 14.13
CA TYR A 89 7.41 36.67 14.84
C TYR A 89 8.91 36.98 14.79
N LEU A 90 9.78 35.99 15.03
CA LEU A 90 11.23 36.18 14.97
C LEU A 90 11.70 36.58 13.57
N ARG A 91 11.19 35.94 12.51
CA ARG A 91 11.46 36.34 11.12
C ARG A 91 10.99 37.76 10.82
N LYS A 92 9.84 38.18 11.36
CA LYS A 92 9.34 39.54 11.20
C LYS A 92 10.21 40.55 11.96
N LYS A 93 10.65 40.20 13.17
CA LYS A 93 11.55 41.00 14.01
C LYS A 93 12.90 41.25 13.32
N GLU A 94 13.43 40.27 12.59
CA GLU A 94 14.66 40.44 11.80
C GLU A 94 14.45 41.22 10.50
N ARG A 95 13.25 41.14 9.90
CA ARG A 95 12.94 41.80 8.63
C ARG A 95 12.68 43.30 8.79
N ILE A 96 12.06 43.72 9.88
CA ILE A 96 11.75 45.14 10.15
C ILE A 96 13.01 46.04 10.12
N PRO A 97 14.12 45.75 10.81
CA PRO A 97 15.29 46.62 10.79
C PRO A 97 15.95 46.66 9.40
N LYS A 98 15.90 45.56 8.63
CA LYS A 98 16.39 45.54 7.23
C LYS A 98 15.58 46.47 6.34
N LEU A 99 14.25 46.42 6.46
CA LEU A 99 13.36 47.33 5.72
C LEU A 99 13.54 48.78 6.17
N GLN A 100 13.77 49.04 7.45
CA GLN A 100 14.07 50.38 7.95
C GLN A 100 15.40 50.90 7.41
N ALA A 101 16.43 50.07 7.33
CA ALA A 101 17.72 50.43 6.74
C ALA A 101 17.59 50.69 5.22
N GLU A 102 16.80 49.89 4.51
CA GLU A 102 16.52 50.09 3.08
C GLU A 102 15.74 51.38 2.83
N VAL A 103 14.74 51.68 3.66
CA VAL A 103 14.02 52.96 3.63
C VAL A 103 14.98 54.12 3.88
N GLN A 104 15.84 54.05 4.91
CA GLN A 104 16.83 55.09 5.18
C GLN A 104 17.82 55.28 4.02
N GLN A 105 18.25 54.20 3.36
CA GLN A 105 19.09 54.28 2.17
C GLN A 105 18.36 54.97 1.02
N LEU A 106 17.11 54.60 0.76
CA LEU A 106 16.29 55.22 -0.29
C LEU A 106 16.00 56.70 0.01
N THR A 107 15.73 57.06 1.27
CA THR A 107 15.56 58.47 1.68
C THR A 107 16.85 59.25 1.45
N LYS A 108 18.02 58.69 1.79
CA LYS A 108 19.30 59.34 1.55
C LYS A 108 19.59 59.52 0.05
N ILE A 109 19.27 58.52 -0.77
CA ILE A 109 19.40 58.61 -2.23
C ILE A 109 18.47 59.68 -2.79
N LEU A 110 17.24 59.80 -2.28
CA LEU A 110 16.31 60.86 -2.67
C LEU A 110 16.82 62.25 -2.25
N GLU A 111 17.34 62.41 -1.03
CA GLU A 111 17.93 63.67 -0.57
C GLU A 111 19.16 64.06 -1.41
N ASP A 112 20.01 63.10 -1.78
CA ASP A 112 21.16 63.33 -2.66
C ASP A 112 20.73 63.69 -4.08
N TYR A 113 19.66 63.07 -4.59
CA TYR A 113 19.06 63.40 -5.89
C TYR A 113 18.41 64.79 -5.89
N GLU A 114 17.67 65.15 -4.85
CA GLU A 114 17.06 66.47 -4.68
C GLU A 114 18.12 67.58 -4.54
N ARG A 115 19.21 67.34 -3.80
CA ARG A 115 20.37 68.23 -3.74
C ARG A 115 21.04 68.39 -5.11
N GLY A 116 21.19 67.30 -5.86
CA GLY A 116 21.68 67.33 -7.24
C GLY A 116 20.77 68.12 -8.18
N GLN A 117 19.45 67.96 -8.05
CA GLN A 117 18.45 68.70 -8.83
C GLN A 117 18.43 70.20 -8.50
N ALA A 118 18.60 70.57 -7.22
CA ALA A 118 18.66 71.97 -6.79
C ALA A 118 19.88 72.71 -7.36
N LEU A 119 21.03 72.02 -7.43
CA LEU A 119 22.25 72.53 -8.08
C LEU A 119 22.09 72.63 -9.61
N GLN A 120 21.37 71.69 -10.22
CA GLN A 120 21.14 71.66 -11.68
C GLN A 120 20.10 72.72 -12.14
N LYS A 121 19.11 73.04 -11.31
CA LYS A 121 18.13 74.12 -11.57
C LYS A 121 18.74 75.53 -11.58
N GLN A 122 19.94 75.72 -11.02
CA GLN A 122 20.66 77.00 -11.09
C GLN A 122 21.49 77.18 -12.38
N GLN A 123 21.65 76.16 -13.23
CA GLN A 123 22.54 76.22 -14.40
C GLN A 123 21.93 75.82 -15.77
N GLY A 124 20.66 75.45 -15.92
CA GLY A 124 20.19 74.85 -17.18
C GLY A 124 18.79 75.25 -17.67
N GLY A 125 18.70 76.30 -18.49
CA GLY A 125 17.48 76.62 -19.27
C GLY A 125 17.17 75.65 -20.42
N THR A 126 18.10 74.77 -20.77
CA THR A 126 17.99 73.77 -21.86
C THR A 126 17.68 72.34 -21.39
N SER A 127 17.63 72.08 -20.07
CA SER A 127 17.50 70.73 -19.50
C SER A 127 16.06 70.23 -19.32
N LEU A 128 15.07 71.14 -19.30
CA LEU A 128 13.67 70.80 -18.97
C LEU A 128 12.96 69.99 -20.07
N ALA A 129 13.23 70.28 -21.34
CA ALA A 129 12.63 69.55 -22.46
C ALA A 129 13.14 68.08 -22.54
N LEU A 130 14.43 67.89 -22.30
CA LEU A 130 15.10 66.57 -22.30
C LEU A 130 14.75 65.74 -21.04
N GLN A 131 14.44 66.41 -19.92
CA GLN A 131 13.88 65.76 -18.72
C GLN A 131 12.43 65.32 -18.94
N ASN A 132 11.58 66.17 -19.54
CA ASN A 132 10.19 65.82 -19.87
C ASN A 132 10.11 64.62 -20.83
N GLU A 133 10.99 64.54 -21.83
CA GLU A 133 11.02 63.43 -22.78
C GLU A 133 11.43 62.11 -22.11
N LYS A 134 12.42 62.15 -21.19
CA LYS A 134 12.81 60.97 -20.39
C LYS A 134 11.74 60.55 -19.39
N GLU A 135 11.05 61.51 -18.78
CA GLU A 135 9.91 61.23 -17.89
C GLU A 135 8.76 60.56 -18.66
N GLN A 136 8.46 61.03 -19.88
CA GLN A 136 7.47 60.39 -20.75
C GLN A 136 7.90 58.98 -21.18
N GLN A 137 9.18 58.75 -21.50
CA GLN A 137 9.68 57.39 -21.76
C GLN A 137 9.57 56.47 -20.54
N LEU A 138 9.84 56.97 -19.33
CA LEU A 138 9.67 56.22 -18.09
C LEU A 138 8.21 55.85 -17.81
N ILE A 139 7.29 56.79 -18.07
CA ILE A 139 5.85 56.53 -17.93
C ILE A 139 5.42 55.44 -18.92
N ASN A 140 5.83 55.53 -20.19
CA ASN A 140 5.52 54.53 -21.20
C ASN A 140 6.08 53.14 -20.84
N LEU A 141 7.35 53.07 -20.40
CA LEU A 141 7.98 51.83 -19.92
C LEU A 141 7.26 51.26 -18.69
N SER A 142 6.75 52.12 -17.80
CA SER A 142 6.01 51.67 -16.63
C SER A 142 4.65 51.08 -17.01
N GLN A 143 3.98 51.64 -18.01
CA GLN A 143 2.71 51.14 -18.54
C GLN A 143 2.92 49.78 -19.22
N GLU A 144 3.91 49.68 -20.11
CA GLU A 144 4.25 48.44 -20.81
C GLU A 144 4.68 47.33 -19.82
N LYS A 145 5.47 47.68 -18.79
CA LYS A 145 5.81 46.74 -17.72
C LYS A 145 4.58 46.22 -16.99
N ASN A 146 3.61 47.09 -16.69
CA ASN A 146 2.38 46.69 -16.01
C ASN A 146 1.52 45.78 -16.89
N GLU A 147 1.44 46.07 -18.19
CA GLU A 147 0.75 45.22 -19.17
C GLU A 147 1.39 43.82 -19.24
N LEU A 148 2.73 43.77 -19.38
CA LEU A 148 3.48 42.52 -19.38
C LEU A 148 3.34 41.74 -18.08
N LEU A 149 3.25 42.41 -16.92
CA LEU A 149 3.03 41.73 -15.64
C LEU A 149 1.63 41.09 -15.56
N VAL A 150 0.61 41.78 -16.07
CA VAL A 150 -0.76 41.24 -16.17
C VAL A 150 -0.78 40.06 -17.14
N GLU A 151 -0.16 40.18 -18.31
CA GLU A 151 -0.06 39.10 -19.29
C GLU A 151 0.69 37.88 -18.71
N ASN A 152 1.83 38.09 -18.05
CA ASN A 152 2.59 37.00 -17.44
C ASN A 152 1.78 36.29 -16.35
N ALA A 153 1.01 37.03 -15.54
CA ALA A 153 0.10 36.45 -14.56
C ALA A 153 -1.01 35.62 -15.23
N GLN A 154 -1.55 36.09 -16.35
CA GLN A 154 -2.55 35.36 -17.13
C GLN A 154 -1.98 34.09 -17.76
N LEU A 155 -0.78 34.14 -18.32
CA LEU A 155 -0.07 32.99 -18.89
C LEU A 155 0.22 31.93 -17.82
N ARG A 156 0.68 32.33 -16.63
CA ARG A 156 0.87 31.39 -15.50
C ARG A 156 -0.45 30.72 -15.11
N LYS A 157 -1.54 31.47 -15.07
CA LYS A 157 -2.88 30.92 -14.78
C LYS A 157 -3.32 29.92 -15.84
N GLN A 158 -3.07 30.19 -17.12
CA GLN A 158 -3.35 29.25 -18.21
C GLN A 158 -2.47 28.00 -18.12
N PHE A 159 -1.17 28.15 -17.86
CA PHE A 159 -0.24 27.04 -17.69
C PHE A 159 -0.65 26.12 -16.54
N HIS A 160 -1.05 26.68 -15.39
CA HIS A 160 -1.55 25.88 -14.27
C HIS A 160 -2.84 25.12 -14.63
N ARG A 161 -3.75 25.75 -15.37
CA ARG A 161 -4.97 25.07 -15.86
C ARG A 161 -4.63 23.92 -16.82
N ALA A 162 -3.73 24.15 -17.77
CA ALA A 162 -3.30 23.13 -18.73
C ALA A 162 -2.60 21.96 -18.03
N THR A 163 -1.73 22.25 -17.06
CA THR A 163 -1.04 21.22 -16.27
C THR A 163 -2.04 20.39 -15.46
N ALA A 164 -3.00 21.03 -14.78
CA ALA A 164 -4.03 20.33 -14.03
C ALA A 164 -4.89 19.43 -14.94
N LEU A 165 -5.25 19.92 -16.13
CA LEU A 165 -5.98 19.14 -17.11
C LEU A 165 -5.16 17.94 -17.60
N ALA A 166 -3.88 18.14 -17.93
CA ALA A 166 -2.99 17.05 -18.33
C ALA A 166 -2.85 15.98 -17.24
N THR A 167 -2.67 16.39 -15.98
CA THR A 167 -2.62 15.43 -14.85
C THR A 167 -3.94 14.69 -14.66
N ASN A 168 -5.08 15.36 -14.82
CA ASN A 168 -6.39 14.72 -14.73
C ASN A 168 -6.60 13.72 -15.88
N LEU A 169 -6.19 14.07 -17.09
CA LEU A 169 -6.32 13.22 -18.28
C LEU A 169 -5.42 11.99 -18.14
N GLN A 170 -4.19 12.16 -17.64
CA GLN A 170 -3.30 11.04 -17.32
C GLN A 170 -3.89 10.14 -16.23
N GLN A 171 -4.50 10.70 -15.19
CA GLN A 171 -5.20 9.91 -14.17
C GLN A 171 -6.41 9.17 -14.75
N MET A 172 -7.19 9.81 -15.61
CA MET A 172 -8.33 9.20 -16.29
C MET A 172 -7.89 8.01 -17.15
N LEU A 173 -6.88 8.19 -18.00
CA LEU A 173 -6.32 7.11 -18.82
C LEU A 173 -5.75 5.97 -17.97
N ASN A 174 -5.06 6.29 -16.87
CA ASN A 174 -4.58 5.27 -15.94
C ASN A 174 -5.73 4.52 -15.27
N ASN A 175 -6.81 5.20 -14.92
CA ASN A 175 -7.99 4.58 -14.31
C ASN A 175 -8.76 3.74 -15.32
N GLU A 176 -8.90 4.21 -16.56
CA GLU A 176 -9.47 3.43 -17.66
C GLU A 176 -8.64 2.18 -17.93
N HIS A 177 -7.31 2.33 -18.03
CA HIS A 177 -6.41 1.19 -18.17
C HIS A 177 -6.54 0.21 -17.00
N LYS A 178 -6.67 0.70 -15.75
CA LYS A 178 -6.95 -0.15 -14.58
C LYS A 178 -8.30 -0.87 -14.73
N LEU A 179 -9.37 -0.16 -15.04
CA LEU A 179 -10.70 -0.76 -15.22
C LEU A 179 -10.70 -1.82 -16.33
N TYR A 180 -10.02 -1.52 -17.43
CA TYR A 180 -9.80 -2.46 -18.53
C TYR A 180 -8.94 -3.65 -18.08
N LEU A 181 -7.91 -3.44 -17.25
CA LEU A 181 -7.09 -4.48 -16.60
C LEU A 181 -7.89 -5.40 -15.68
N ALA A 182 -8.88 -4.87 -14.98
CA ALA A 182 -9.71 -5.65 -14.06
C ALA A 182 -10.81 -6.44 -14.76
N ASN A 183 -11.34 -5.92 -15.87
CA ASN A 183 -12.53 -6.46 -16.53
C ASN A 183 -12.24 -7.30 -17.78
N SER A 184 -11.06 -7.17 -18.39
CA SER A 184 -10.67 -7.98 -19.56
C SER A 184 -9.47 -8.85 -19.23
N SER A 185 -9.61 -10.16 -19.44
CA SER A 185 -8.49 -11.10 -19.35
C SER A 185 -7.61 -10.93 -20.59
N TYR A 186 -6.41 -10.36 -20.43
CA TYR A 186 -5.38 -10.28 -21.49
C TYR A 186 -4.60 -11.57 -21.62
N PHE A 187 -5.03 -12.59 -20.90
CA PHE A 187 -4.37 -13.87 -20.87
C PHE A 187 -5.08 -14.79 -21.86
N LEU A 188 -4.39 -15.12 -22.94
CA LEU A 188 -4.77 -16.28 -23.74
C LEU A 188 -4.32 -17.53 -22.99
N VAL A 189 -5.27 -18.21 -22.37
CA VAL A 189 -5.02 -19.46 -21.62
C VAL A 189 -4.97 -20.61 -22.62
N LEU A 190 -3.76 -21.09 -22.91
CA LEU A 190 -3.51 -22.19 -23.85
C LEU A 190 -3.81 -23.55 -23.21
N LYS A 191 -3.43 -23.71 -21.94
CA LYS A 191 -3.70 -24.89 -21.12
C LYS A 191 -4.39 -24.46 -19.82
N PRO A 192 -5.73 -24.48 -19.77
CA PRO A 192 -6.48 -24.05 -18.59
C PRO A 192 -6.35 -25.04 -17.44
N LEU A 193 -6.48 -24.52 -16.22
CA LEU A 193 -6.66 -25.37 -15.05
C LEU A 193 -8.05 -25.98 -15.06
N THR A 194 -8.11 -27.27 -14.71
CA THR A 194 -9.37 -27.96 -14.45
C THR A 194 -9.64 -28.06 -12.95
N PRO A 195 -10.89 -28.28 -12.51
CA PRO A 195 -11.20 -28.54 -11.10
C PRO A 195 -10.46 -29.76 -10.52
N LEU A 196 -10.08 -30.72 -11.36
CA LEU A 196 -9.24 -31.86 -10.95
C LEU A 196 -7.81 -31.42 -10.62
N ASP A 197 -7.24 -30.51 -11.41
CA ASP A 197 -5.93 -29.94 -11.15
C ASP A 197 -5.94 -29.11 -9.87
N CYS A 198 -6.99 -28.31 -9.64
CA CYS A 198 -7.17 -27.54 -8.41
C CYS A 198 -7.20 -28.45 -7.17
N ARG A 199 -7.95 -29.56 -7.21
CA ARG A 199 -7.96 -30.54 -6.12
C ARG A 199 -6.59 -31.17 -5.86
N ARG A 200 -5.82 -31.45 -6.91
CA ARG A 200 -4.45 -31.99 -6.78
C ARG A 200 -3.51 -30.99 -6.11
N GLU A 201 -3.58 -29.71 -6.48
CA GLU A 201 -2.78 -28.65 -5.85
C GLU A 201 -3.24 -28.32 -4.43
N LEU A 202 -4.54 -28.46 -4.14
CA LEU A 202 -5.08 -28.40 -2.79
C LEU A 202 -4.44 -29.48 -1.91
N ARG A 203 -4.50 -30.77 -2.31
CA ARG A 203 -3.87 -31.86 -1.53
C ARG A 203 -2.38 -31.62 -1.29
N ARG A 204 -1.63 -31.24 -2.33
CA ARG A 204 -0.21 -30.86 -2.21
C ARG A 204 0.04 -29.72 -1.23
N SER A 205 -0.92 -28.81 -1.07
CA SER A 205 -0.82 -27.73 -0.07
C SER A 205 -1.05 -28.28 1.33
N LEU A 206 -2.07 -29.09 1.52
CA LEU A 206 -2.39 -29.71 2.81
C LEU A 206 -1.24 -30.60 3.31
N ASP A 207 -0.60 -31.36 2.42
CA ASP A 207 0.57 -32.19 2.73
C ASP A 207 1.75 -31.37 3.30
N VAL A 208 1.90 -30.11 2.90
CA VAL A 208 2.93 -29.19 3.40
C VAL A 208 2.46 -28.46 4.67
N ILE A 209 1.18 -28.12 4.74
CA ILE A 209 0.60 -27.37 5.85
C ILE A 209 0.51 -28.24 7.11
N MET A 210 0.07 -29.50 6.99
CA MET A 210 -0.14 -30.41 8.12
C MET A 210 1.09 -30.57 9.03
N PRO A 211 2.29 -30.88 8.52
CA PRO A 211 3.47 -31.04 9.37
C PRO A 211 3.91 -29.71 10.01
N SER A 212 3.73 -28.59 9.30
CA SER A 212 4.18 -27.26 9.76
C SER A 212 3.52 -26.89 11.09
N TYR A 213 2.28 -27.30 11.27
CA TYR A 213 1.45 -27.04 12.41
C TYR A 213 1.99 -27.67 13.71
N GLY A 214 2.54 -28.89 13.64
CA GLY A 214 3.25 -29.53 14.75
C GLY A 214 4.47 -28.73 15.22
N VAL A 215 5.23 -28.20 14.25
CA VAL A 215 6.41 -27.36 14.53
C VAL A 215 6.00 -26.08 15.27
N VAL A 216 4.94 -25.39 14.82
CA VAL A 216 4.51 -24.13 15.44
C VAL A 216 4.06 -24.29 16.89
N LYS A 217 3.41 -25.41 17.24
CA LYS A 217 3.04 -25.70 18.64
C LYS A 217 4.26 -25.82 19.54
N SER A 218 5.32 -26.46 19.05
CA SER A 218 6.58 -26.61 19.81
C SER A 218 7.37 -25.30 19.97
N MET A 219 7.01 -24.23 19.24
CA MET A 219 7.67 -22.94 19.34
C MET A 219 7.12 -22.12 20.51
N ASN A 220 7.96 -21.88 21.51
CA ASN A 220 7.64 -21.07 22.69
C ASN A 220 7.84 -19.56 22.48
N ARG A 221 8.53 -19.14 21.41
CA ARG A 221 8.77 -17.72 21.11
C ARG A 221 7.63 -17.18 20.24
N ALA A 222 6.71 -16.45 20.87
CA ALA A 222 5.70 -15.64 20.19
C ALA A 222 5.96 -14.16 20.44
N ARG A 223 5.70 -13.32 19.44
CA ARG A 223 5.70 -11.86 19.58
C ARG A 223 4.31 -11.34 19.30
N GLU A 224 3.81 -10.47 20.17
CA GLU A 224 2.57 -9.75 19.88
C GLU A 224 2.85 -8.48 19.08
N ILE A 225 2.15 -8.29 17.96
CA ILE A 225 2.19 -7.06 17.15
C ILE A 225 0.76 -6.66 16.78
N CYS A 226 0.28 -5.54 17.32
CA CYS A 226 -1.07 -5.01 17.03
C CYS A 226 -2.20 -6.04 17.28
N GLY A 227 -2.10 -6.83 18.35
CA GLY A 227 -3.03 -7.90 18.70
C GLY A 227 -2.92 -9.15 17.81
N TRP A 228 -1.84 -9.28 17.04
CA TRP A 228 -1.48 -10.52 16.34
C TRP A 228 -0.40 -11.25 17.12
N ASN A 229 -0.61 -12.53 17.39
CA ASN A 229 0.42 -13.43 17.89
C ASN A 229 1.22 -13.97 16.71
N GLU A 230 2.48 -13.58 16.60
CA GLU A 230 3.37 -13.94 15.50
C GLU A 230 4.45 -14.92 15.96
N LYS A 231 4.61 -16.01 15.20
CA LYS A 231 5.72 -16.96 15.30
C LYS A 231 6.49 -16.96 13.99
N ARG A 232 7.82 -16.98 14.05
CA ARG A 232 8.71 -16.98 12.87
C ARG A 232 9.73 -18.09 13.00
N LEU A 233 9.88 -18.88 11.94
CA LEU A 233 10.93 -19.87 11.80
C LEU A 233 11.67 -19.62 10.50
N THR A 234 12.99 -19.66 10.55
CA THR A 234 13.82 -19.66 9.34
C THR A 234 14.60 -20.96 9.36
N GLU A 235 14.32 -21.82 8.40
CA GLU A 235 14.98 -23.12 8.26
C GLU A 235 15.64 -23.18 6.88
N ARG A 236 16.98 -23.25 6.86
CA ARG A 236 17.78 -23.19 5.63
C ARG A 236 17.46 -21.94 4.79
N SER A 237 16.83 -22.12 3.63
CA SER A 237 16.41 -21.07 2.71
C SER A 237 14.95 -20.64 2.89
N ASP A 238 14.20 -21.32 3.76
CA ASP A 238 12.76 -21.18 3.84
C ASP A 238 12.39 -20.30 5.03
N PHE A 239 11.52 -19.32 4.76
CA PHE A 239 11.02 -18.39 5.76
C PHE A 239 9.55 -18.70 6.05
N HIS A 240 9.28 -19.11 7.27
CA HIS A 240 7.93 -19.41 7.73
C HIS A 240 7.45 -18.34 8.72
N ASN A 241 6.22 -17.87 8.49
CA ASN A 241 5.59 -16.84 9.28
C ASN A 241 4.17 -17.28 9.61
N TRP A 242 3.87 -17.43 10.90
CA TRP A 242 2.54 -17.76 11.37
C TRP A 242 2.00 -16.62 12.22
N LYS A 243 0.74 -16.27 11.98
CA LYS A 243 0.06 -15.16 12.66
C LYS A 243 -1.34 -15.61 13.03
N SER A 244 -1.72 -15.41 14.29
CA SER A 244 -3.08 -15.63 14.78
C SER A 244 -3.62 -14.40 15.46
N LYS A 245 -4.93 -14.19 15.38
CA LYS A 245 -5.63 -13.09 16.03
C LYS A 245 -7.07 -13.48 16.32
N LEU A 246 -7.50 -13.22 17.55
CA LEU A 246 -8.89 -13.38 17.95
C LEU A 246 -9.71 -12.15 17.53
N ILE A 247 -10.81 -12.38 16.82
CA ILE A 247 -11.74 -11.32 16.40
C ILE A 247 -13.05 -11.51 17.17
N ARG A 248 -13.25 -10.70 18.21
CA ARG A 248 -14.45 -10.77 19.06
C ARG A 248 -15.70 -10.27 18.32
N GLY A 249 -16.84 -10.91 18.58
CA GLY A 249 -18.16 -10.48 18.08
C GLY A 249 -18.40 -10.70 16.59
N LYS A 250 -17.59 -11.53 15.92
CA LYS A 250 -17.75 -11.92 14.51
C LYS A 250 -17.64 -13.44 14.40
N SER A 251 -18.46 -14.04 13.53
CA SER A 251 -18.35 -15.47 13.25
C SER A 251 -17.20 -15.75 12.28
N ALA A 252 -16.64 -16.97 12.38
CA ALA A 252 -15.62 -17.48 11.46
C ALA A 252 -16.05 -17.33 9.99
N ARG A 253 -17.31 -17.69 9.69
CA ARG A 253 -17.91 -17.55 8.36
C ARG A 253 -17.96 -16.12 7.86
N PHE A 254 -18.28 -15.16 8.73
CA PHE A 254 -18.29 -13.75 8.37
C PHE A 254 -16.88 -13.27 7.99
N VAL A 255 -15.89 -13.55 8.84
CA VAL A 255 -14.49 -13.15 8.60
C VAL A 255 -13.96 -13.80 7.33
N PHE A 256 -14.24 -15.09 7.14
CA PHE A 256 -13.85 -15.84 5.96
C PHE A 256 -14.44 -15.25 4.67
N ASN A 257 -15.75 -15.00 4.63
CA ASN A 257 -16.39 -14.41 3.47
C ASN A 257 -15.81 -13.04 3.12
N GLN A 258 -15.60 -12.18 4.12
CA GLN A 258 -14.98 -10.86 3.89
C GLN A 258 -13.54 -10.99 3.36
N THR A 259 -12.79 -11.98 3.84
CA THR A 259 -11.43 -12.26 3.36
C THR A 259 -11.47 -12.75 1.91
N TRP A 260 -12.42 -13.62 1.56
CA TRP A 260 -12.60 -14.10 0.19
C TRP A 260 -12.96 -12.96 -0.78
N GLU A 261 -13.86 -12.06 -0.40
CA GLU A 261 -14.21 -10.88 -1.22
C GLU A 261 -13.02 -9.96 -1.47
N VAL A 262 -12.06 -9.89 -0.53
CA VAL A 262 -10.79 -9.17 -0.75
C VAL A 262 -9.95 -9.86 -1.83
N PHE A 263 -9.86 -11.18 -1.83
CA PHE A 263 -9.13 -11.96 -2.84
C PHE A 263 -9.77 -11.91 -4.23
N LEU A 264 -11.10 -11.86 -4.30
CA LEU A 264 -11.81 -11.79 -5.58
C LEU A 264 -11.61 -10.46 -6.31
N ASP A 265 -11.26 -9.40 -5.61
CA ASP A 265 -10.95 -8.09 -6.18
C ASP A 265 -9.42 -7.92 -6.32
N PRO A 266 -8.87 -7.98 -7.55
CA PRO A 266 -7.43 -7.84 -7.77
C PRO A 266 -6.87 -6.56 -7.16
N PHE A 267 -7.59 -5.44 -7.20
CA PHE A 267 -7.12 -4.16 -6.65
C PHE A 267 -7.10 -4.13 -5.12
N ARG A 268 -8.00 -4.87 -4.47
CA ARG A 268 -7.93 -5.02 -3.00
C ARG A 268 -6.79 -5.94 -2.62
N THR A 269 -6.57 -7.00 -3.39
CA THR A 269 -5.47 -7.94 -3.19
C THR A 269 -4.11 -7.26 -3.35
N GLU A 270 -3.94 -6.38 -4.34
CA GLU A 270 -2.71 -5.57 -4.50
C GLU A 270 -2.36 -4.76 -3.24
N LYS A 271 -3.37 -4.26 -2.52
CA LYS A 271 -3.18 -3.48 -1.29
C LYS A 271 -2.73 -4.32 -0.09
N LEU A 272 -2.78 -5.64 -0.17
CA LEU A 272 -2.22 -6.53 0.86
C LEU A 272 -0.68 -6.53 0.82
N PHE A 273 -0.10 -6.13 -0.30
CA PHE A 273 1.35 -6.05 -0.48
C PHE A 273 1.87 -4.67 -0.06
N ALA A 274 3.08 -4.64 0.49
CA ALA A 274 3.75 -3.38 0.80
C ALA A 274 3.91 -2.54 -0.49
N PRO A 275 3.62 -1.22 -0.49
CA PRO A 275 3.70 -0.39 -1.69
C PRO A 275 5.05 -0.42 -2.41
N ILE A 276 6.14 -0.65 -1.66
CA ILE A 276 7.50 -0.77 -2.22
C ILE A 276 7.68 -1.98 -3.14
N MET A 277 6.87 -3.04 -2.96
CA MET A 277 6.90 -4.22 -3.82
C MET A 277 6.17 -3.99 -5.15
N ASN A 278 5.34 -2.92 -5.23
CA ASN A 278 4.60 -2.52 -6.43
C ASN A 278 3.98 -3.72 -7.19
N VAL A 279 3.33 -4.60 -6.42
CA VAL A 279 2.73 -5.83 -6.93
C VAL A 279 1.49 -5.47 -7.74
N ARG A 280 1.37 -6.09 -8.91
CA ARG A 280 0.14 -6.07 -9.70
C ARG A 280 -0.52 -7.43 -9.65
N CYS A 281 -1.83 -7.46 -9.37
CA CYS A 281 -2.62 -8.68 -9.35
C CYS A 281 -3.56 -8.67 -10.55
N ARG A 282 -3.55 -9.75 -11.33
CA ARG A 282 -4.42 -9.89 -12.50
C ARG A 282 -5.12 -11.23 -12.48
N LEU A 283 -6.43 -11.22 -12.70
CA LEU A 283 -7.21 -12.45 -12.85
C LEU A 283 -6.86 -13.12 -14.18
N VAL A 284 -6.42 -14.37 -14.12
CA VAL A 284 -6.06 -15.18 -15.29
C VAL A 284 -7.22 -16.06 -15.71
N GLN A 285 -7.78 -16.80 -14.74
CA GLN A 285 -8.84 -17.77 -14.97
C GLN A 285 -9.67 -17.93 -13.70
N ARG A 286 -11.00 -17.90 -13.83
CA ARG A 286 -11.90 -18.42 -12.80
C ARG A 286 -12.26 -19.85 -13.18
N VAL A 287 -11.82 -20.82 -12.38
CA VAL A 287 -12.03 -22.26 -12.67
C VAL A 287 -13.43 -22.66 -12.24
N ASP A 288 -13.85 -22.24 -11.05
CA ASP A 288 -15.18 -22.41 -10.49
C ASP A 288 -15.45 -21.31 -9.44
N ASP A 289 -16.43 -21.50 -8.56
CA ASP A 289 -16.76 -20.53 -7.50
C ASP A 289 -15.77 -20.52 -6.34
N ASP A 290 -14.99 -21.58 -6.19
CA ASP A 290 -14.08 -21.81 -5.06
C ASP A 290 -12.60 -21.69 -5.47
N ASN A 291 -12.30 -21.70 -6.77
CA ASN A 291 -10.96 -21.74 -7.33
C ASN A 291 -10.74 -20.63 -8.36
N VAL A 292 -9.76 -19.78 -8.08
CA VAL A 292 -9.40 -18.63 -8.92
C VAL A 292 -7.89 -18.59 -9.13
N LEU A 293 -7.47 -18.37 -10.37
CA LEU A 293 -6.06 -18.25 -10.76
C LEU A 293 -5.70 -16.78 -10.97
N PHE A 294 -4.70 -16.31 -10.24
CA PHE A 294 -4.13 -14.97 -10.38
C PHE A 294 -2.70 -15.01 -10.89
N CYS A 295 -2.30 -13.95 -11.59
CA CYS A 295 -0.92 -13.63 -11.90
C CYS A 295 -0.50 -12.44 -11.02
N TYR A 296 0.51 -12.64 -10.18
CA TYR A 296 1.16 -11.58 -9.42
C TYR A 296 2.45 -11.17 -10.12
N ASP A 297 2.51 -9.92 -10.58
CA ASP A 297 3.73 -9.34 -11.14
C ASP A 297 4.40 -8.46 -10.10
N HIS A 298 5.61 -8.84 -9.69
CA HIS A 298 6.42 -8.06 -8.78
C HIS A 298 7.31 -7.13 -9.59
N ALA A 299 6.97 -5.84 -9.61
CA ALA A 299 7.86 -4.86 -10.22
C ALA A 299 9.08 -4.68 -9.31
N ALA A 300 10.28 -4.96 -9.83
CA ALA A 300 11.51 -4.55 -9.18
C ALA A 300 11.38 -3.05 -8.86
N SER A 301 11.56 -2.71 -7.59
CA SER A 301 11.33 -1.36 -7.08
C SER A 301 11.96 -0.32 -8.00
N ARG A 302 11.17 0.65 -8.47
CA ARG A 302 11.68 1.85 -9.20
C ARG A 302 12.73 2.63 -8.39
N VAL A 303 12.90 2.32 -7.11
CA VAL A 303 13.91 2.91 -6.22
C VAL A 303 15.30 2.32 -6.47
N LEU A 304 15.41 1.12 -7.05
CA LEU A 304 16.68 0.50 -7.43
C LEU A 304 16.81 0.42 -8.95
N SER A 305 17.11 1.59 -9.51
CA SER A 305 17.93 1.82 -10.69
C SER A 305 17.48 1.29 -12.06
N GLU A 306 17.34 2.24 -12.99
CA GLU A 306 17.44 2.10 -14.45
C GLU A 306 18.78 1.49 -14.93
N LYS A 307 19.68 1.05 -14.03
CA LYS A 307 20.99 0.47 -14.36
C LYS A 307 21.20 -0.97 -13.90
N THR A 308 20.23 -1.61 -13.29
CA THR A 308 20.37 -3.02 -12.88
C THR A 308 19.36 -3.87 -13.63
N ASP A 309 19.88 -4.88 -14.34
CA ASP A 309 19.19 -5.99 -14.99
C ASP A 309 18.43 -6.85 -13.94
N ILE A 310 17.56 -6.25 -13.14
CA ILE A 310 16.84 -6.94 -12.08
C ILE A 310 15.67 -7.70 -12.72
N PRO A 311 15.60 -9.03 -12.55
CA PRO A 311 14.53 -9.84 -13.11
C PRO A 311 13.16 -9.43 -12.55
N SER A 312 12.17 -9.26 -13.43
CA SER A 312 10.77 -9.21 -13.01
C SER A 312 10.36 -10.60 -12.51
N ALA A 313 9.96 -10.71 -11.24
CA ALA A 313 9.42 -11.95 -10.70
C ALA A 313 7.90 -11.99 -10.93
N SER A 314 7.40 -13.10 -11.46
CA SER A 314 5.96 -13.31 -11.65
C SER A 314 5.55 -14.64 -11.05
N THR A 315 4.38 -14.66 -10.40
CA THR A 315 3.84 -15.85 -9.74
C THR A 315 2.44 -16.13 -10.26
N MET A 316 2.22 -17.34 -10.81
CA MET A 316 0.86 -17.84 -11.05
C MET A 316 0.37 -18.49 -9.77
N ALA A 317 -0.60 -17.88 -9.10
CA ALA A 317 -1.10 -18.33 -7.82
C ALA A 317 -2.53 -18.83 -7.94
N LEU A 318 -2.74 -20.10 -7.61
CA LEU A 318 -4.06 -20.66 -7.40
C LEU A 318 -4.54 -20.27 -6.00
N VAL A 319 -5.68 -19.61 -5.94
CA VAL A 319 -6.40 -19.30 -4.71
C VAL A 319 -7.61 -20.23 -4.63
N THR A 320 -7.64 -21.08 -3.61
CA THR A 320 -8.69 -22.05 -3.36
C THR A 320 -9.32 -21.78 -2.00
N ARG A 321 -10.64 -21.68 -1.95
CA ARG A 321 -11.39 -21.62 -0.69
C ARG A 321 -12.02 -22.98 -0.37
N VAL A 322 -12.05 -23.34 0.91
CA VAL A 322 -12.61 -24.60 1.37
C VAL A 322 -13.42 -24.40 2.64
N PHE A 323 -14.57 -25.05 2.69
CA PHE A 323 -15.48 -25.05 3.84
C PHE A 323 -15.46 -26.42 4.50
N THR A 324 -15.44 -26.44 5.83
CA THR A 324 -15.64 -27.66 6.62
C THR A 324 -16.63 -27.41 7.75
N GLY A 325 -17.00 -28.47 8.45
CA GLY A 325 -17.82 -28.36 9.67
C GLY A 325 -17.12 -27.64 10.84
N THR A 326 -15.78 -27.64 10.89
CA THR A 326 -14.99 -27.11 12.01
C THR A 326 -14.34 -25.74 11.72
N GLY A 327 -14.32 -25.32 10.45
CA GLY A 327 -13.74 -24.04 10.06
C GLY A 327 -13.69 -23.82 8.56
N HIS A 328 -13.03 -22.74 8.17
CA HIS A 328 -12.90 -22.31 6.77
C HIS A 328 -11.45 -21.98 6.44
N LEU A 329 -11.03 -22.33 5.22
CA LEU A 329 -9.63 -22.25 4.78
C LEU A 329 -9.55 -21.57 3.41
N ILE A 330 -8.68 -20.57 3.28
CA ILE A 330 -8.27 -20.01 1.97
C ILE A 330 -6.81 -20.34 1.79
N ILE A 331 -6.45 -20.99 0.68
CA ILE A 331 -5.06 -21.32 0.34
C ILE A 331 -4.69 -20.56 -0.92
N THR A 332 -3.57 -19.85 -0.88
CA THR A 332 -2.89 -19.29 -2.04
C THR A 332 -1.61 -20.07 -2.29
N ARG A 333 -1.52 -20.76 -3.42
CA ARG A 333 -0.35 -21.55 -3.82
C ARG A 333 0.19 -21.09 -5.17
N GLY A 334 1.46 -20.72 -5.20
CA GLY A 334 2.25 -20.57 -6.42
C GLY A 334 2.35 -21.91 -7.15
N LEU A 335 1.81 -21.95 -8.37
CA LEU A 335 1.83 -23.14 -9.21
C LEU A 335 3.22 -23.38 -9.79
N ARG A 336 3.53 -24.61 -10.17
CA ARG A 336 4.78 -24.92 -10.88
C ARG A 336 4.70 -24.49 -12.34
N ARG A 337 5.86 -24.20 -12.93
CA ARG A 337 5.95 -23.95 -14.38
C ARG A 337 5.42 -25.16 -15.15
N GLY A 338 4.52 -24.93 -16.10
CA GLY A 338 3.86 -25.97 -16.90
C GLY A 338 2.56 -26.55 -16.32
N SER A 339 2.18 -26.17 -15.08
CA SER A 339 0.84 -26.45 -14.56
C SER A 339 -0.25 -25.70 -15.32
N VAL A 340 0.06 -24.50 -15.80
CA VAL A 340 -0.80 -23.66 -16.65
C VAL A 340 0.05 -23.08 -17.76
N GLU A 341 -0.50 -23.01 -18.97
CA GLU A 341 0.14 -22.32 -20.09
C GLU A 341 -0.71 -21.12 -20.46
N VAL A 342 -0.11 -19.94 -20.32
CA VAL A 342 -0.79 -18.66 -20.48
C VAL A 342 0.10 -17.74 -21.30
N GLN A 343 -0.49 -17.06 -22.27
CA GLN A 343 0.16 -16.00 -23.03
C GLN A 343 -0.44 -14.65 -22.63
N ASP A 344 0.42 -13.77 -22.11
CA ASP A 344 0.05 -12.39 -21.81
C ASP A 344 0.07 -11.55 -23.09
N LEU A 345 -1.11 -11.16 -23.56
CA LEU A 345 -1.30 -10.37 -24.78
C LEU A 345 -0.80 -8.93 -24.64
N LEU A 346 -0.59 -8.43 -23.42
CA LEU A 346 -0.03 -7.09 -23.18
C LEU A 346 1.50 -7.05 -23.23
N ARG A 347 2.16 -8.19 -23.07
CA ARG A 347 3.62 -8.27 -23.17
C ARG A 347 4.00 -8.44 -24.64
N SER A 348 4.38 -7.35 -25.31
CA SER A 348 4.84 -7.42 -26.70
C SER A 348 6.12 -8.25 -26.81
N GLY A 349 6.08 -9.30 -27.63
CA GLY A 349 7.20 -9.94 -28.33
C GLY A 349 8.52 -10.15 -27.58
N ALA A 350 8.87 -11.43 -27.36
CA ALA A 350 10.23 -11.96 -27.21
C ALA A 350 11.17 -11.36 -26.14
N THR A 351 10.71 -10.46 -25.28
CA THR A 351 11.51 -9.93 -24.17
C THR A 351 11.51 -10.93 -23.01
N ASP A 352 12.49 -11.82 -23.12
CA ASP A 352 13.22 -12.45 -22.03
C ASP A 352 12.44 -13.34 -21.04
N ARG A 353 11.79 -14.38 -21.58
CA ARG A 353 11.38 -15.57 -20.81
C ARG A 353 12.55 -16.23 -20.02
N ARG A 354 13.81 -15.81 -20.22
CA ARG A 354 14.99 -16.31 -19.47
C ARG A 354 15.23 -15.56 -18.15
N ARG A 355 14.53 -14.46 -17.87
CA ARG A 355 14.71 -13.68 -16.61
C ARG A 355 13.49 -13.66 -15.69
N GLU A 356 12.41 -14.35 -16.04
CA GLU A 356 11.24 -14.44 -15.15
C GLU A 356 11.53 -15.43 -14.02
N ILE A 357 11.70 -14.91 -12.80
CA ILE A 357 11.80 -15.74 -11.61
C ILE A 357 10.39 -16.19 -11.23
N TRP A 358 10.18 -17.50 -11.28
CA TRP A 358 8.94 -18.13 -10.88
C TRP A 358 9.00 -18.48 -9.40
N LEU A 359 8.20 -17.80 -8.58
CA LEU A 359 8.22 -18.00 -7.13
C LEU A 359 7.19 -19.08 -6.75
N GLU A 360 7.65 -20.10 -6.03
CA GLU A 360 6.74 -21.03 -5.33
C GLU A 360 6.44 -20.42 -3.95
N THR A 361 5.27 -19.81 -3.80
CA THR A 361 4.79 -19.28 -2.52
C THR A 361 3.62 -20.11 -2.01
N LEU A 362 3.52 -20.28 -0.70
CA LEU A 362 2.36 -20.91 -0.06
C LEU A 362 1.92 -20.03 1.10
N THR A 363 0.66 -19.63 1.09
CA THR A 363 0.04 -18.84 2.15
C THR A 363 -1.36 -19.38 2.39
N TRP A 364 -1.75 -19.52 3.65
CA TRP A 364 -3.08 -20.00 3.99
C TRP A 364 -3.69 -19.18 5.13
N TYR A 365 -5.00 -19.03 5.08
CA TYR A 365 -5.80 -18.27 6.02
C TYR A 365 -6.85 -19.20 6.61
N VAL A 366 -6.86 -19.32 7.94
CA VAL A 366 -7.80 -20.18 8.65
C VAL A 366 -8.74 -19.31 9.48
N SER A 367 -10.03 -19.57 9.38
CA SER A 367 -11.05 -19.02 10.27
C SER A 367 -11.73 -20.20 10.98
N LEU A 368 -11.51 -20.31 12.28
CA LEU A 368 -12.04 -21.38 13.10
C LEU A 368 -13.33 -20.98 13.78
N ILE A 369 -14.24 -21.94 13.89
CA ILE A 369 -15.46 -21.80 14.68
C ILE A 369 -15.05 -22.08 16.12
N ASP A 370 -15.06 -21.06 16.97
CA ASP A 370 -14.88 -21.24 18.42
C ASP A 370 -15.91 -22.26 18.91
N SER A 371 -15.46 -23.44 19.34
CA SER A 371 -16.29 -24.36 20.09
C SER A 371 -16.40 -23.82 21.51
N ALA A 372 -17.54 -23.19 21.81
CA ALA A 372 -17.92 -22.82 23.17
C ALA A 372 -18.07 -24.05 24.09
#